data_AF-B3RZ52-F1
#
_entry.id   AF-B3RZ52-F1
#
_cell.length_a   1.000
_cell.length_b   1.000
_cell.length_c   1.000
_cell.angle_alpha   90.00
_cell.angle_beta   90.00
_cell.angle_gamma   90.00
#
_symmetry.space_group_name_H-M   'P 1'
#
loop_
_entity.id
_entity.type
_entity.pdbx_description
1 polymer ?
#
loop_
_entity_poly.entity_id
_entity_poly.type
_entity_poly.pdbx_seq_one_letter_code
_entity_poly.pdbx_strand_id
1 'polypeptide(L)'
;ALPLAKLFYLGIKQISKPLVYRIKTAAKGSPFFRKYICIPPAQAHHWLELNVKMRLMGFKGRAEIKPLNEANAIELGSEILGETLIFGIAAGTILAEYYRGQRNERKKEDVQNETLALLVEKVSELELQMHQQSAELR
;
A
#
# COMPACT_ATOMS: atom_id res chain seq x y z
N ALA A 1 0.98 15.75 21.22
CA ALA A 1 1.10 14.58 20.33
C ALA A 1 1.59 15.07 18.98
N LEU A 2 2.76 14.62 18.49
CA LEU A 2 3.38 14.89 17.15
C LEU A 2 4.88 14.47 17.00
N PRO A 3 5.64 13.95 18.00
CA PRO A 3 7.05 13.62 17.76
C PRO A 3 7.21 12.40 16.84
N LEU A 4 6.33 11.40 16.95
CA LEU A 4 6.41 10.17 16.15
C LEU A 4 6.16 10.41 14.66
N ALA A 5 5.17 11.25 14.30
CA ALA A 5 4.89 11.61 12.91
C ALA A 5 6.05 12.39 12.26
N LYS A 6 6.66 13.31 13.01
CA LYS A 6 7.85 14.05 12.53
C LYS A 6 9.06 13.13 12.36
N LEU A 7 9.29 12.20 13.30
CA LEU A 7 10.36 11.20 13.19
C LEU A 7 10.15 10.27 12.00
N PHE A 8 8.92 9.82 11.76
CA PHE A 8 8.58 9.01 10.60
C PHE A 8 8.82 9.76 9.28
N TYR A 9 8.34 11.01 9.18
CA TYR A 9 8.58 11.86 8.02
C TYR A 9 10.07 12.10 7.76
N LEU A 10 10.84 12.41 8.81
CA LEU A 10 12.28 12.62 8.70
C LEU A 10 13.01 11.31 8.33
N GLY A 11 12.61 10.17 8.90
CA GLY A 11 13.17 8.85 8.59
C GLY A 11 12.99 8.49 7.11
N ILE A 12 11.79 8.70 6.57
CA ILE A 12 11.52 8.52 5.12
C ILE A 12 12.44 9.41 4.29
N LYS A 13 12.58 10.70 4.65
CA LYS A 13 13.46 11.63 3.93
C LYS A 13 14.93 11.19 3.99
N GLN A 14 15.39 10.68 5.14
CA GLN A 14 16.78 10.27 5.34
C GLN A 14 17.13 9.03 4.50
N ILE A 15 16.19 8.10 4.32
CA ILE A 15 16.35 6.89 3.49
C ILE A 15 16.17 7.21 2.01
N SER A 16 15.31 8.18 1.68
CA SER A 16 15.07 8.59 0.29
C SER A 16 16.32 9.19 -0.36
N LYS A 17 17.05 10.08 0.33
CA LYS A 17 18.24 10.72 -0.24
C LYS A 17 19.32 9.77 -0.77
N PRO A 18 19.83 8.78 -0.02
CA PRO A 18 20.82 7.85 -0.55
C PRO A 18 20.27 6.99 -1.68
N LEU A 19 18.98 6.64 -1.65
CA LEU A 19 18.34 5.89 -2.72
C LEU A 19 18.24 6.71 -4.01
N VAL A 20 17.77 7.95 -3.93
CA VAL A 20 17.71 8.89 -5.06
C VAL A 20 19.10 9.10 -5.65
N TYR A 21 20.14 9.25 -4.83
CA TYR A 21 21.52 9.37 -5.32
C TYR A 21 21.98 8.14 -6.12
N ARG A 22 21.61 6.94 -5.66
CA ARG A 22 21.91 5.69 -6.39
C ARG A 22 21.16 5.60 -7.71
N ILE A 23 19.88 5.97 -7.74
CA ILE A 23 19.07 5.99 -8.97
C ILE A 23 19.64 7.01 -9.97
N LYS A 24 20.04 8.19 -9.48
CA LYS A 24 20.69 9.23 -10.30
C LYS A 24 22.00 8.72 -10.91
N THR A 25 22.81 8.04 -10.13
CA THR A 25 24.06 7.41 -10.60
C THR A 25 23.78 6.32 -11.64
N ALA A 26 22.77 5.47 -11.42
CA ALA A 26 22.37 4.44 -12.37
C ALA A 26 21.86 5.04 -13.70
N ALA A 27 21.10 6.13 -13.65
CA ALA A 27 20.64 6.84 -14.84
C ALA A 27 21.79 7.51 -15.61
N LYS A 28 22.84 7.97 -14.93
CA LYS A 28 24.04 8.48 -15.60
C LYS A 28 24.85 7.35 -16.24
N GLY A 29 24.99 6.21 -15.55
CA GLY A 29 25.79 5.07 -16.01
C GLY A 29 25.14 4.22 -17.10
N SER A 30 23.81 4.21 -17.21
CA SER A 30 23.09 3.38 -18.19
C SER A 30 22.11 4.21 -19.04
N PRO A 31 22.35 4.34 -20.36
CA PRO A 31 21.41 4.98 -21.28
C PRO A 31 20.06 4.28 -21.33
N PHE A 32 20.05 2.94 -21.20
CA PHE A 32 18.82 2.15 -21.13
C PHE A 32 18.00 2.53 -19.90
N PHE A 33 18.61 2.49 -18.71
CA PHE A 33 17.92 2.85 -17.47
C PHE A 33 17.40 4.29 -17.53
N ARG A 34 18.22 5.21 -18.04
CA ARG A 34 17.84 6.60 -18.24
C ARG A 34 16.59 6.75 -19.09
N LYS A 35 16.61 6.20 -20.31
CA LYS A 35 15.54 6.40 -21.31
C LYS A 35 14.26 5.67 -20.97
N TYR A 36 14.33 4.46 -20.40
CA TYR A 36 13.17 3.59 -20.24
C TYR A 36 12.62 3.54 -18.81
N ILE A 37 13.43 3.84 -17.80
CA ILE A 37 13.02 3.71 -16.39
C ILE A 37 12.92 5.09 -15.73
N CYS A 38 13.93 5.95 -15.90
CA CYS A 38 14.03 7.21 -15.18
C CYS A 38 13.26 8.37 -15.85
N ILE A 39 13.43 8.58 -17.15
CA ILE A 39 12.83 9.71 -17.89
C ILE A 39 11.30 9.59 -18.04
N PRO A 40 10.69 8.43 -18.36
CA PRO A 40 9.26 8.37 -18.63
C PRO A 40 8.38 8.82 -17.45
N PRO A 41 8.63 8.40 -16.20
CA PRO A 41 7.90 8.91 -15.04
C PRO A 41 8.05 10.42 -14.85
N ALA A 42 9.24 10.97 -15.09
CA ALA A 42 9.50 12.41 -14.98
C ALA A 42 8.69 13.22 -16.00
N GLN A 43 8.67 12.78 -17.25
CA GLN A 43 7.91 13.45 -18.30
C GLN A 43 6.40 13.32 -18.07
N ALA A 44 5.93 12.16 -17.60
CA ALA A 44 4.53 11.96 -17.24
C ALA A 44 4.10 12.88 -16.08
N HIS A 45 4.92 12.98 -15.03
CA HIS A 45 4.68 13.89 -13.91
C HIS A 45 4.59 15.34 -14.38
N HIS A 46 5.58 15.79 -15.16
CA HIS A 46 5.61 17.16 -15.69
C HIS A 46 4.42 17.48 -16.58
N TRP A 47 4.07 16.54 -17.46
CA TRP A 47 2.88 16.67 -18.31
C TRP A 47 1.61 16.76 -17.46
N LEU A 48 1.44 15.88 -16.47
CA LEU A 48 0.28 15.90 -15.58
C LEU A 48 0.19 17.21 -14.81
N GLU A 49 1.29 17.63 -14.19
CA GLU A 49 1.40 18.86 -13.40
C GLU A 49 0.97 20.07 -14.23
N LEU A 50 1.51 20.21 -15.44
CA LEU A 50 1.17 21.33 -16.31
C LEU A 50 -0.26 21.27 -16.84
N ASN A 51 -0.78 20.10 -17.21
CA ASN A 51 -2.17 19.99 -17.65
C ASN A 51 -3.16 20.31 -16.53
N VAL A 52 -2.91 19.82 -15.32
CA VAL A 52 -3.74 20.13 -14.14
C VAL A 52 -3.68 21.63 -13.85
N LYS A 53 -2.47 22.20 -13.82
CA LYS A 53 -2.26 23.64 -13.60
C LYS A 53 -3.00 24.51 -14.62
N MET A 54 -2.93 24.15 -15.90
CA MET A 54 -3.62 24.86 -16.97
C MET A 54 -5.15 24.75 -16.86
N ARG A 55 -5.65 23.55 -16.52
CA ARG A 55 -7.08 23.31 -16.31
C ARG A 55 -7.63 24.09 -15.12
N LEU A 56 -6.88 24.15 -14.02
CA LEU A 56 -7.25 24.92 -12.82
C LEU A 56 -7.27 26.43 -13.08
N MET A 57 -6.37 26.94 -13.91
CA MET A 57 -6.37 28.35 -14.34
C MET A 57 -7.41 28.66 -15.44
N GLY A 58 -8.28 27.71 -15.79
CA GLY A 58 -9.39 27.93 -16.73
C GLY A 58 -9.00 27.92 -18.20
N PHE A 59 -7.75 27.61 -18.55
CA PHE A 59 -7.33 27.48 -19.93
C PHE A 59 -7.90 26.19 -20.54
N LYS A 60 -8.75 26.35 -21.56
CA LYS A 60 -9.39 25.25 -22.30
C LYS A 60 -8.67 25.00 -23.62
N GLY A 61 -7.50 24.37 -23.57
CA GLY A 61 -6.73 24.01 -24.76
C GLY A 61 -5.68 22.95 -24.46
N ARG A 62 -5.24 22.21 -25.48
CA ARG A 62 -4.06 21.36 -25.38
C ARG A 62 -2.85 22.28 -25.23
N ALA A 63 -2.33 22.42 -24.02
CA ALA A 63 -1.11 23.17 -23.79
C ALA A 63 0.04 22.46 -24.51
N GLU A 64 0.79 23.20 -25.34
CA GLU A 64 2.04 22.70 -25.91
C GLU A 64 3.08 22.64 -24.80
N ILE A 65 3.20 21.47 -24.17
CA ILE A 65 4.11 21.25 -23.05
C ILE A 65 5.46 20.85 -23.61
N LYS A 66 6.44 21.74 -23.47
CA LYS A 66 7.83 21.44 -23.82
C LYS A 66 8.37 20.35 -22.88
N PRO A 67 8.95 19.25 -23.39
CA PRO A 67 9.50 18.21 -22.54
C PRO A 67 10.67 18.73 -21.70
N LEU A 68 10.88 18.12 -20.55
CA LEU A 68 12.02 18.41 -19.68
C LEU A 68 13.34 18.13 -20.40
N ASN A 69 14.34 18.96 -20.13
CA ASN A 69 15.73 18.67 -20.47
C ASN A 69 16.17 17.36 -19.77
N GLU A 70 17.07 16.61 -20.40
CA GLU A 70 17.55 15.31 -19.92
C GLU A 70 18.10 15.38 -18.48
N ALA A 71 18.87 16.42 -18.14
CA ALA A 71 19.39 16.60 -16.79
C ALA A 71 18.26 16.75 -15.74
N ASN A 72 17.24 17.56 -16.04
CA ASN A 72 16.11 17.79 -15.15
C ASN A 72 15.19 16.55 -15.09
N ALA A 73 15.03 15.84 -16.20
CA ALA A 73 14.26 14.60 -16.25
C ALA A 73 14.92 13.49 -15.43
N ILE A 74 16.26 13.40 -15.42
CA ILE A 74 16.99 12.47 -14.55
C ILE A 74 16.78 12.84 -13.08
N GLU A 75 16.85 14.12 -12.74
CA GLU A 75 16.67 14.59 -11.37
C GLU A 75 15.27 14.27 -10.84
N LEU A 76 14.24 14.76 -11.53
CA LEU A 76 12.84 14.52 -11.16
C LEU A 76 12.50 13.02 -11.19
N GLY A 77 12.95 12.30 -12.21
CA GLY A 77 12.71 10.86 -12.35
C GLY A 77 13.35 10.06 -11.22
N SER A 78 14.54 10.45 -10.77
CA SER A 78 15.21 9.77 -9.66
C SER A 78 14.50 9.99 -8.33
N GLU A 79 13.98 11.20 -8.10
CA GLU A 79 13.18 11.53 -6.91
C GLU A 79 11.87 10.74 -6.88
N ILE A 80 11.11 10.76 -7.98
CA ILE A 80 9.84 10.03 -8.09
C ILE A 80 10.05 8.53 -7.89
N LEU A 81 11.07 7.94 -8.52
CA LEU A 81 11.37 6.52 -8.37
C LEU A 81 11.79 6.18 -6.94
N GLY A 82 12.59 7.02 -6.29
CA GLY A 82 13.01 6.83 -4.91
C GLY A 82 11.82 6.82 -3.94
N GLU A 83 10.91 7.79 -4.08
CA GLU A 83 9.70 7.87 -3.27
C GLU A 83 8.75 6.70 -3.55
N THR A 84 8.54 6.37 -4.82
CA THR A 84 7.68 5.25 -5.23
C THR A 84 8.17 3.92 -4.68
N LEU A 85 9.49 3.68 -4.64
CA LEU A 85 10.04 2.47 -4.05
C LEU A 85 9.76 2.37 -2.55
N ILE A 86 9.96 3.46 -1.80
CA ILE A 86 9.72 3.47 -0.35
C ILE A 86 8.24 3.28 -0.04
N PHE A 87 7.37 4.03 -0.72
CA PHE A 87 5.92 3.89 -0.57
C PHE A 87 5.44 2.52 -1.03
N GLY A 88 6.01 1.97 -2.10
CA GLY A 88 5.68 0.65 -2.60
C GLY A 88 6.03 -0.45 -1.59
N ILE A 89 7.20 -0.37 -0.95
CA ILE A 89 7.58 -1.31 0.12
C ILE A 89 6.63 -1.15 1.32
N ALA A 90 6.34 0.08 1.75
CA ALA A 90 5.46 0.33 2.89
C ALA A 90 4.03 -0.18 2.64
N ALA A 91 3.45 0.18 1.49
CA ALA A 91 2.12 -0.27 1.08
C ALA A 91 2.09 -1.79 0.88
N GLY A 92 3.15 -2.35 0.28
CA GLY A 92 3.30 -3.80 0.11
C GLY A 92 3.31 -4.56 1.43
N THR A 93 4.03 -4.05 2.44
CA THR A 93 4.04 -4.63 3.79
C THR A 93 2.66 -4.61 4.42
N ILE A 94 1.96 -3.46 4.37
CA ILE A 94 0.60 -3.33 4.93
C ILE A 94 -0.36 -4.29 4.23
N LEU A 95 -0.33 -4.37 2.90
CA LEU A 95 -1.17 -5.29 2.13
C LEU A 95 -0.85 -6.75 2.47
N ALA A 96 0.43 -7.12 2.58
CA ALA A 96 0.85 -8.46 2.96
C ALA A 96 0.36 -8.85 4.36
N GLU A 97 0.45 -7.93 5.32
CA GLU A 97 -0.08 -8.13 6.67
C GLU A 97 -1.60 -8.27 6.67
N TYR A 98 -2.30 -7.43 5.91
CA TYR A 98 -3.75 -7.50 5.74
C TYR A 98 -4.19 -8.87 5.17
N TYR A 99 -3.55 -9.33 4.09
CA TYR A 99 -3.84 -10.64 3.51
C TYR A 99 -3.53 -11.80 4.46
N ARG A 100 -2.43 -11.70 5.22
CA ARG A 100 -2.07 -12.69 6.24
C ARG A 100 -3.06 -12.69 7.40
N GLY A 101 -3.53 -11.52 7.82
CA GLY A 101 -4.53 -11.31 8.87
C GLY A 101 -5.86 -11.97 8.52
N GLN A 102 -6.38 -11.68 7.32
CA GLN A 102 -7.60 -12.30 6.77
C GLN A 102 -7.57 -13.83 6.82
N ARG A 103 -6.43 -14.44 6.47
CA ARG A 103 -6.27 -15.91 6.55
C ARG A 103 -6.33 -16.44 7.99
N ASN A 104 -5.83 -15.67 8.95
CA ASN A 104 -5.85 -16.05 10.36
C ASN A 104 -7.22 -15.82 11.01
N GLU A 105 -7.92 -14.76 10.61
CA GLU A 105 -9.29 -14.47 11.04
C GLU A 105 -10.25 -15.57 10.59
N ARG A 106 -10.19 -15.98 9.30
CA ARG A 106 -11.00 -17.12 8.81
C ARG A 106 -10.79 -18.40 9.61
N LYS A 107 -9.54 -18.74 9.94
CA LYS A 107 -9.25 -19.91 10.78
C LYS A 107 -9.85 -19.78 12.18
N LYS A 108 -9.85 -18.58 12.76
CA LYS A 108 -10.47 -18.34 14.07
C LYS A 108 -11.99 -18.48 13.98
N GLU A 109 -12.60 -17.97 12.91
CA GLU A 109 -14.03 -18.10 12.65
C GLU A 109 -14.43 -19.58 12.49
N ASP A 110 -13.65 -20.37 11.73
CA ASP A 110 -13.90 -21.81 11.56
C ASP A 110 -13.88 -22.54 12.92
N VAL A 111 -12.85 -22.31 13.74
CA VAL A 111 -12.74 -22.91 15.08
C VAL A 111 -13.87 -22.44 16.01
N GLN A 112 -14.26 -21.17 15.93
CA GLN A 112 -15.38 -20.63 16.71
C GLN A 112 -16.71 -21.28 16.31
N ASN A 113 -16.94 -21.48 15.01
CA ASN A 113 -18.13 -22.13 14.49
C ASN A 113 -18.20 -23.61 14.90
N GLU A 114 -17.09 -24.34 14.84
CA GLU A 114 -17.00 -25.72 15.35
C GLU A 114 -17.32 -25.78 16.84
N THR A 115 -16.75 -24.86 17.62
CA THR A 115 -17.01 -24.78 19.07
C THR A 115 -18.49 -24.49 19.36
N LEU A 116 -19.10 -23.55 18.62
CA LEU A 116 -20.52 -23.25 18.76
C LEU A 116 -21.41 -24.46 18.40
N ALA A 117 -21.09 -25.18 17.33
CA ALA A 117 -21.82 -26.38 16.94
C ALA A 117 -21.80 -27.45 18.05
N LEU A 118 -20.63 -27.68 18.65
CA LEU A 118 -20.47 -28.62 19.77
C LEU A 118 -21.25 -28.18 21.02
N LEU A 119 -21.24 -26.89 21.34
CA LEU A 119 -22.02 -26.37 22.48
C LEU A 119 -23.54 -26.55 22.25
N VAL A 120 -24.03 -26.29 21.04
CA VAL A 120 -25.45 -26.49 20.70
C VAL A 120 -25.84 -27.97 20.83
N GLU A 121 -25.00 -28.89 20.35
CA GLU A 121 -25.21 -30.33 20.51
C GLU A 121 -25.28 -30.74 21.99
N LYS A 122 -24.33 -30.26 22.80
CA LYS A 122 -24.29 -30.56 24.24
C LYS A 122 -25.49 -30.01 25.01
N VAL A 123 -25.97 -28.82 24.66
CA VAL A 123 -27.20 -28.27 25.24
C VAL A 123 -28.41 -29.13 24.89
N SER A 124 -28.55 -29.56 23.63
CA SER A 124 -29.65 -30.43 23.21
C SER A 124 -29.61 -31.81 23.91
N GLU A 125 -28.42 -32.37 24.09
CA GLU A 125 -28.23 -33.63 24.83
C GLU A 125 -28.66 -33.49 26.30
N LEU A 126 -28.28 -32.39 26.96
CA LEU A 126 -28.66 -32.10 28.34
C LEU A 126 -30.19 -31.89 28.48
N GLU A 127 -30.81 -31.19 27.54
CA GLU A 127 -32.27 -31.02 27.50
C GLU A 127 -32.98 -32.38 27.40
N LEU A 128 -32.50 -33.27 26.53
CA LEU A 128 -33.04 -34.63 26.39
C LEU A 128 -32.92 -35.43 27.70
N GLN A 129 -31.76 -35.38 28.35
CA GLN A 129 -31.53 -36.06 29.64
C GLN A 129 -32.45 -35.51 30.74
N MET A 130 -32.64 -34.19 30.82
CA MET A 130 -33.59 -33.58 31.75
C MET A 130 -35.02 -34.05 31.50
N HIS A 131 -35.43 -34.11 30.23
CA HIS A 131 -36.76 -34.61 29.86
C HIS A 131 -36.95 -36.08 30.26
N GLN A 132 -35.94 -36.94 30.05
CA GLN A 132 -35.97 -38.35 30.47
C GLN A 132 -36.11 -38.49 31.99
N GLN A 133 -35.28 -37.79 32.76
CA GLN A 133 -35.36 -37.81 34.23
C GLN A 133 -36.72 -37.30 34.75
N SER A 134 -37.29 -36.27 34.12
CA SER A 134 -38.61 -35.75 34.50
C SER A 134 -39.77 -36.72 34.21
N ALA A 135 -39.58 -37.61 33.23
CA ALA A 135 -40.56 -38.64 32.88
C ALA A 135 -40.43 -39.87 33.80
N GLU A 136 -39.22 -40.22 34.24
CA GLU A 136 -39.00 -41.31 35.21
C GLU A 136 -39.49 -40.97 36.62
N LEU A 137 -39.55 -39.68 36.98
CA LEU A 137 -40.03 -39.20 38.29
C LEU A 137 -41.56 -39.01 38.38
N ARG A 138 -42.30 -39.23 37.27
CA ARG A 138 -43.77 -39.16 37.22
C ARG A 138 -44.40 -40.54 37.16
#